data_AF-A0A1G3SS05-F1
#
_entry.id   AF-A0A1G3SS05-F1
#
_cell.length_a   1.000
_cell.length_b   1.000
_cell.length_c   1.000
_cell.angle_alpha   90.00
_cell.angle_beta   90.00
_cell.angle_gamma   90.00
#
_symmetry.space_group_name_H-M   'P 1'
#
loop_
_entity.id
_entity.type
_entity.pdbx_description
1 polymer ?
#
loop_
_entity_poly.entity_id
_entity_poly.type
_entity_poly.pdbx_seq_one_letter_code
_entity_poly.pdbx_strand_id
1 'polypeptide(L)' 'MVKAGLYRHYKGKHYEVIGVAKHSETSESLVVYRPLYGERGLWVRPLKMFIEILPNGVKRFEYCGEVQ' A
#
# COMPACT_ATOMS: atom_id res chain seq x y z
N MET A 1 -11.14 -4.08 3.39
CA MET A 1 -10.94 -2.64 3.13
C MET A 1 -9.51 -2.29 3.50
N VAL A 2 -8.76 -1.58 2.64
CA VAL A 2 -7.41 -1.11 2.98
C VAL A 2 -7.54 0.02 3.99
N LYS A 3 -6.79 -0.06 5.09
CA LYS A 3 -6.78 0.95 6.15
C LYS A 3 -5.61 1.90 5.91
N ALA A 4 -5.75 3.16 6.33
CA ALA A 4 -4.58 4.01 6.50
C ALA A 4 -3.72 3.45 7.66
N GLY A 5 -2.41 3.58 7.56
CA GLY A 5 -1.50 3.10 8.60
C GLY A 5 -0.21 2.49 8.06
N LEU A 6 0.51 1.82 8.95
CA LEU A 6 1.78 1.17 8.66
C LEU A 6 1.55 -0.14 7.92
N TYR A 7 2.28 -0.33 6.83
CA TYR A 7 2.33 -1.57 6.06
C TYR A 7 3.76 -2.04 5.86
N ARG A 8 3.96 -3.36 5.86
CA ARG A 8 5.23 -3.99 5.50
C ARG A 8 5.09 -4.72 4.17
N HIS A 9 5.93 -4.35 3.20
CA HIS A 9 6.03 -5.09 1.94
C HIS A 9 6.71 -6.44 2.20
N TYR A 10 6.38 -7.47 1.42
CA TYR A 10 6.99 -8.80 1.57
C TYR A 10 8.53 -8.80 1.47
N LYS A 11 9.13 -7.76 0.86
CA LYS A 11 10.60 -7.53 0.84
C LYS A 11 11.16 -6.86 2.11
N GLY A 12 10.37 -6.74 3.17
CA GLY A 12 10.80 -6.28 4.49
C GLY A 12 10.82 -4.76 4.73
N LYS A 13 10.56 -3.94 3.70
CA LYS A 13 10.50 -2.48 3.85
C LYS A 13 9.12 -2.01 4.34
N HIS A 14 9.12 -0.94 5.14
CA HIS A 14 7.91 -0.34 5.69
C HIS A 14 7.45 0.87 4.87
N TYR A 15 6.13 1.02 4.82
CA TYR A 15 5.42 2.04 4.08
C TYR A 15 4.27 2.57 4.93
N GLU A 16 3.95 3.84 4.77
CA GLU A 16 2.70 4.43 5.26
C GLU A 16 1.69 4.41 4.13
N VAL A 17 0.51 3.83 4.37
CA VAL A 17 -0.67 3.99 3.53
C VAL A 17 -1.48 5.16 4.06
N ILE A 18 -1.77 6.11 3.17
CA ILE A 18 -2.56 7.31 3.48
C ILE A 18 -4.03 7.02 3.25
N GLY A 19 -4.36 6.25 2.20
CA GLY A 19 -5.73 5.86 1.89
C GLY A 19 -5.89 5.27 0.50
N VAL A 20 -7.15 5.12 0.09
CA VAL A 20 -7.54 4.67 -1.26
C VAL A 20 -8.16 5.85 -2.00
N ALA A 21 -7.63 6.17 -3.17
CA ALA A 21 -8.16 7.16 -4.10
C ALA A 21 -8.85 6.49 -5.28
N LYS A 22 -9.66 7.25 -6.03
CA LYS A 22 -10.20 6.84 -7.33
C LYS A 22 -9.49 7.61 -8.44
N HIS A 23 -9.05 6.89 -9.46
CA HIS A 23 -8.57 7.50 -10.70
C HIS A 23 -9.75 8.18 -11.41
N SER A 24 -9.63 9.46 -11.76
CA SER A 24 -10.75 10.25 -12.35
C SER A 24 -11.27 9.65 -13.65
N GLU A 25 -10.36 9.35 -14.58
CA GLU A 25 -10.74 8.88 -15.93
C GLU A 25 -11.26 7.44 -15.96
N THR A 26 -10.70 6.55 -15.15
CA THR A 26 -10.98 5.11 -15.22
C THR A 26 -11.84 4.60 -14.07
N SER A 27 -12.05 5.43 -13.04
CA SER A 27 -12.64 5.03 -11.77
C SER A 27 -11.91 3.89 -11.05
N GLU A 28 -10.67 3.54 -11.46
CA GLU A 28 -9.89 2.49 -10.81
C GLU A 28 -9.50 2.92 -9.38
N SER A 29 -9.62 2.00 -8.43
CA SER A 29 -9.18 2.24 -7.05
C SER A 29 -7.67 2.11 -6.93
N LEU A 30 -7.01 3.14 -6.42
CA LEU A 30 -5.56 3.20 -6.23
C LEU A 30 -5.23 3.38 -4.74
N VAL A 31 -4.24 2.67 -4.23
CA VAL A 31 -3.69 2.89 -2.90
C VAL A 31 -2.65 4.00 -2.97
N VAL A 32 -2.82 5.05 -2.17
CA VAL A 32 -1.86 6.15 -2.00
C VAL A 32 -0.99 5.84 -0.78
N TYR A 33 0.32 5.75 -0.98
CA TYR A 33 1.26 5.32 0.05
C TYR A 33 2.65 5.92 -0.17
N ARG A 34 3.51 5.90 0.86
CA ARG A 34 4.91 6.33 0.76
C ARG A 34 5.84 5.37 1.47
N PRO A 35 7.11 5.20 1.02
CA PRO A 35 8.12 4.50 1.81
C PRO A 35 8.46 5.29 3.07
N LEU A 36 8.73 4.61 4.18
CA LEU A 36 9.23 5.23 5.41
C LEU A 36 10.77 5.35 5.44
N TYR A 37 11.40 5.24 4.28
CA TYR A 37 12.85 5.29 4.05
C TYR A 37 13.16 6.14 2.81
N GLY A 38 14.42 6.56 2.67
CA GLY A 38 14.86 7.39 1.55
C GLY A 38 14.12 8.73 1.49
N GLU A 39 13.80 9.19 0.29
CA GLU A 39 13.15 10.49 0.03
C GLU A 39 11.65 10.54 0.39
N ARG A 40 11.04 9.41 0.75
CA ARG A 40 9.63 9.32 1.23
C ARG A 40 8.57 9.98 0.31
N GLY A 41 8.80 9.95 -1.00
CA GLY A 41 7.84 10.45 -2.00
C GLY A 41 6.51 9.67 -2.01
N LEU A 42 5.46 10.28 -2.56
CA LEU A 42 4.14 9.68 -2.71
C LEU A 42 4.08 8.77 -3.94
N TRP A 43 3.49 7.59 -3.76
CA TRP A 43 3.26 6.61 -4.80
C TRP A 43 1.79 6.21 -4.85
N VAL A 44 1.35 5.82 -6.04
CA VAL A 44 0.05 5.18 -6.25
C VAL A 44 0.24 3.78 -6.83
N ARG A 45 -0.61 2.84 -6.43
CA ARG A 45 -0.64 1.48 -6.99
C ARG A 45 -2.08 1.00 -7.12
N PRO A 46 -2.45 0.26 -8.19
CA PRO A 46 -3.76 -0.36 -8.27
C PRO A 46 -4.11 -1.19 -7.04
N LEU A 47 -5.32 -1.00 -6.50
CA LEU A 47 -5.77 -1.67 -5.28
C LEU A 47 -5.63 -3.19 -5.38
N LYS A 48 -6.05 -3.76 -6.52
CA LYS A 48 -5.93 -5.21 -6.82
C LYS A 48 -4.50 -5.73 -6.71
N MET A 49 -3.52 -4.93 -7.13
CA MET A 49 -2.09 -5.28 -7.06
C MET A 49 -1.49 -5.01 -5.68
N PHE A 50 -2.12 -4.17 -4.85
CA PHE A 50 -1.64 -3.87 -3.51
C PHE A 50 -2.05 -4.97 -2.52
N ILE A 51 -3.30 -5.45 -2.60
CA ILE A 51 -3.86 -6.48 -1.71
C ILE A 51 -3.55 -7.92 -2.17
N GLU A 52 -2.78 -8.06 -3.24
CA GLU A 52 -2.46 -9.34 -3.85
C GLU A 52 -1.78 -10.30 -2.85
N ILE A 53 -2.18 -11.58 -2.91
CA ILE A 53 -1.52 -12.68 -2.24
C ILE A 53 -0.61 -13.35 -3.28
N LEU A 54 0.68 -13.47 -2.94
CA LEU A 54 1.68 -14.10 -3.80
C LEU A 54 1.45 -15.62 -3.88
N PRO A 55 2.01 -16.34 -4.88
CA PRO A 55 1.82 -17.79 -5.03
C PRO A 55 2.20 -18.64 -3.82
N ASN A 56 3.10 -18.13 -2.97
CA ASN A 56 3.52 -18.77 -1.72
C ASN A 56 2.62 -18.44 -0.51
N GLY A 57 1.46 -17.81 -0.73
CA GLY A 57 0.49 -17.46 0.32
C GLY A 57 0.80 -16.17 1.08
N VAL A 58 1.90 -15.49 0.77
CA VAL A 58 2.30 -14.24 1.47
C VAL A 58 1.58 -13.04 0.88
N LYS A 59 1.01 -12.17 1.72
CA LYS A 59 0.45 -10.89 1.25
C LYS A 59 1.56 -9.99 0.73
N ARG A 60 1.33 -9.31 -0.40
CA ARG A 60 2.29 -8.36 -0.96
C ARG A 60 2.60 -7.22 0.01
N PHE A 61 1.57 -6.71 0.70
CA PHE A 61 1.64 -5.74 1.78
C PHE A 61 0.81 -6.21 2.98
N GLU A 62 1.44 -6.30 4.14
CA GLU A 62 0.80 -6.69 5.41
C GLU A 62 0.55 -5.44 6.26
N TYR A 63 -0.64 -5.28 6.83
CA TYR A 63 -0.93 -4.18 7.76
C TYR A 63 -0.25 -4.45 9.10
N CYS A 64 0.42 -3.44 9.65
CA CYS A 64 1.20 -3.55 10.89
C CYS A 64 0.65 -2.68 12.03
N GLY A 65 -0.33 -1.81 11.78
CA GLY A 65 -0.89 -0.91 12.78
C GLY A 65 -1.00 0.52 12.27
N GLU A 66 -1.22 1.46 13.18
CA GLU A 66 -1.23 2.89 12.88
C GLU A 66 0.21 3.40 12.70
N VAL A 67 0.38 4.50 11.97
CA VAL A 67 1.67 5.20 11.92
C VAL A 67 1.77 6.08 13.16
N GLN A 68 2.85 5.93 13.93
CA GLN A 68 3.18 6.80 15.06
C GLN A 68 3.74 8.14 14.60
#